data_AF-A0A1Y1IHX8-F1
#
_entry.id   AF-A0A1Y1IHX8-F1
#
_cell.length_a   1.000
_cell.length_b   1.000
_cell.length_c   1.000
_cell.angle_alpha   90.00
_cell.angle_beta   90.00
_cell.angle_gamma   90.00
#
_symmetry.space_group_name_H-M   'P 1'
#
loop_
_entity.id
_entity.type
_entity.pdbx_description
1 polymer ?
#
loop_
_entity_poly.entity_id
_entity_poly.type
_entity_poly.pdbx_seq_one_letter_code
_entity_poly.pdbx_strand_id
1 'polypeptide(L)'
;MAPKKEAAKAAPAKAAPAKAAPKAEASKAVAAAKPKAKAAKSAPKPRLLAGGISKDSRSASYHRRGLWAIKKKHGGKFPTHEKTVKKAEAAKKEPRFYPAEDVKKPLASRIIKKQTKLRASITPGTVLILLAGRFKGKRVVFLKQLTSGLLLVTGPFKVNGVPLRRVNQAYVIATSTKVDVSKADVGKIADDFFKKAKKAAKKGESEFFTEDKEEKEEVSQEKIDAQKKVDEALLPAIEKVADLKSYLSARFSLTSGVKPHELVF
;
A
#
# COMPACT_ATOMS: atom_id res chain seq x y z
N MET A 1 -17.12 73.69 1.16
CA MET A 1 -16.77 73.61 2.60
C MET A 1 -17.39 72.34 3.17
N ALA A 2 -16.62 71.51 3.89
CA ALA A 2 -17.16 70.53 4.85
C ALA A 2 -17.65 71.29 6.12
N PRO A 3 -18.25 70.69 7.19
CA PRO A 3 -18.01 69.38 7.82
C PRO A 3 -19.06 68.31 7.36
N LYS A 4 -19.42 67.20 8.03
CA LYS A 4 -19.11 66.66 9.38
C LYS A 4 -19.01 65.11 9.42
N LYS A 5 -19.81 64.47 10.29
CA LYS A 5 -19.73 63.17 10.99
C LYS A 5 -21.08 63.00 11.74
N GLU A 6 -21.52 61.89 12.30
CA GLU A 6 -20.89 60.72 12.96
C GLU A 6 -21.79 59.49 12.68
N ALA A 7 -21.28 58.31 12.35
CA ALA A 7 -20.66 57.31 13.23
C ALA A 7 -21.64 56.52 14.14
N ALA A 8 -21.91 55.27 13.74
CA ALA A 8 -22.13 54.04 14.52
C ALA A 8 -22.86 54.07 15.89
N LYS A 9 -23.79 53.12 16.11
CA LYS A 9 -23.51 51.87 16.89
C LYS A 9 -24.74 50.94 17.09
N ALA A 10 -24.62 49.72 16.53
CA ALA A 10 -25.06 48.40 16.99
C ALA A 10 -26.37 48.13 17.82
N ALA A 11 -26.98 46.98 17.44
CA ALA A 11 -27.63 45.97 18.32
C ALA A 11 -29.17 46.12 18.58
N PRO A 12 -29.88 45.08 19.11
CA PRO A 12 -30.57 44.14 18.19
C PRO A 12 -31.96 43.59 18.63
N ALA A 13 -32.56 42.80 17.72
CA ALA A 13 -33.39 41.60 17.97
C ALA A 13 -34.90 41.69 18.31
N LYS A 14 -35.67 40.77 17.67
CA LYS A 14 -37.04 40.27 17.97
C LYS A 14 -38.18 41.31 17.84
N ALA A 15 -39.27 41.11 17.10
CA ALA A 15 -40.03 39.89 16.82
C ALA A 15 -40.95 40.02 15.58
N ALA A 16 -41.51 38.91 15.09
CA ALA A 16 -42.70 38.86 14.21
C ALA A 16 -44.00 38.99 15.06
N PRO A 17 -45.26 38.87 14.56
CA PRO A 17 -45.75 38.63 13.17
C PRO A 17 -47.04 39.41 12.76
N ALA A 18 -47.43 39.37 11.48
CA ALA A 18 -48.83 39.45 11.00
C ALA A 18 -48.90 39.03 9.50
N LYS A 19 -49.52 37.91 9.13
CA LYS A 19 -50.96 37.66 8.91
C LYS A 19 -51.58 38.36 7.68
N ALA A 20 -51.57 37.66 6.55
CA ALA A 20 -52.75 37.53 5.67
C ALA A 20 -52.67 36.18 4.91
N ALA A 21 -53.70 35.37 5.07
CA ALA A 21 -53.98 34.15 4.29
C ALA A 21 -55.23 34.47 3.40
N PRO A 22 -55.97 33.53 2.74
CA PRO A 22 -55.81 32.07 2.71
C PRO A 22 -56.18 31.32 1.39
N LYS A 23 -55.71 30.05 1.29
CA LYS A 23 -56.38 28.87 0.65
C LYS A 23 -56.62 28.89 -0.88
N ALA A 24 -56.71 27.74 -1.59
CA ALA A 24 -56.92 26.35 -1.16
C ALA A 24 -56.13 25.29 -1.98
N GLU A 25 -56.00 24.10 -1.37
CA GLU A 25 -55.87 22.73 -1.94
C GLU A 25 -54.83 22.45 -3.06
N ALA A 26 -53.75 21.68 -2.85
CA ALA A 26 -53.55 20.33 -2.27
C ALA A 26 -53.67 19.15 -3.27
N SER A 27 -52.52 18.67 -3.76
CA SER A 27 -52.29 17.22 -3.90
C SER A 27 -50.79 16.88 -3.83
N LYS A 28 -50.46 15.81 -3.10
CA LYS A 28 -49.08 15.33 -2.92
C LYS A 28 -48.66 14.53 -4.16
N ALA A 29 -47.66 15.01 -4.89
CA ALA A 29 -46.89 14.18 -5.81
C ALA A 29 -45.56 13.76 -5.15
N VAL A 30 -45.48 12.48 -4.77
CA VAL A 30 -44.26 11.90 -4.18
C VAL A 30 -43.13 11.93 -5.19
N ALA A 31 -41.98 12.49 -4.82
CA ALA A 31 -40.79 12.50 -5.65
C ALA A 31 -40.28 11.06 -5.88
N ALA A 32 -40.65 10.48 -7.01
CA ALA A 32 -40.25 9.13 -7.40
C ALA A 32 -38.74 9.08 -7.67
N ALA A 33 -37.98 8.63 -6.67
CA ALA A 33 -36.56 8.39 -6.80
C ALA A 33 -36.30 7.35 -7.92
N LYS A 34 -35.67 7.78 -9.01
CA LYS A 34 -35.21 6.86 -10.07
C LYS A 34 -34.41 5.71 -9.43
N PRO A 35 -34.76 4.44 -9.66
CA PRO A 35 -34.00 3.34 -9.11
C PRO A 35 -32.58 3.41 -9.69
N LYS A 36 -31.58 3.63 -8.82
CA LYS A 36 -30.16 3.57 -9.20
C LYS A 36 -29.93 2.25 -9.93
N ALA A 37 -29.44 2.33 -11.16
CA ALA A 37 -29.14 1.15 -11.96
C ALA A 37 -28.28 0.20 -11.14
N LYS A 38 -28.84 -0.96 -10.77
CA LYS A 38 -28.09 -1.99 -10.03
C LYS A 38 -26.90 -2.36 -10.90
N ALA A 39 -25.69 -2.05 -10.43
CA ALA A 39 -24.46 -2.43 -11.12
C ALA A 39 -24.57 -3.91 -11.52
N ALA A 40 -24.42 -4.20 -12.81
CA ALA A 40 -24.67 -5.52 -13.36
C ALA A 40 -23.83 -6.54 -12.57
N LYS A 41 -24.50 -7.41 -11.80
CA LYS A 41 -23.83 -8.43 -10.98
C LYS A 41 -23.03 -9.31 -11.93
N SER A 42 -21.71 -9.11 -11.95
CA SER A 42 -20.82 -9.91 -12.77
C SER A 42 -20.98 -11.37 -12.41
N ALA A 43 -21.03 -12.24 -13.43
CA ALA A 43 -21.29 -13.66 -13.21
C ALA A 43 -20.26 -14.22 -12.21
N PRO A 44 -20.69 -14.96 -11.17
CA PRO A 44 -19.79 -15.42 -10.12
C PRO A 44 -18.65 -16.24 -10.73
N LYS A 45 -17.41 -15.86 -10.38
CA LYS A 45 -16.21 -16.58 -10.82
C LYS A 45 -16.33 -18.05 -10.40
N PRO A 46 -15.89 -19.01 -11.24
CA PRO A 46 -15.97 -20.43 -10.88
C PRO A 46 -15.18 -20.67 -9.60
N ARG A 47 -15.76 -21.42 -8.66
CA ARG A 47 -15.02 -21.88 -7.47
C ARG A 47 -13.94 -22.83 -7.96
N LEU A 48 -12.70 -22.64 -7.52
CA LEU A 48 -11.57 -23.50 -7.89
C LEU A 48 -11.39 -24.59 -6.84
N LEU A 49 -10.93 -25.77 -7.26
CA LEU A 49 -10.50 -26.84 -6.35
C LEU A 49 -9.04 -26.62 -5.95
N ALA A 50 -8.14 -26.61 -6.93
CA ALA A 50 -6.73 -26.29 -6.79
C ALA A 50 -6.17 -25.79 -8.13
N GLY A 51 -5.09 -25.00 -8.12
CA GLY A 51 -4.24 -24.79 -9.31
C GLY A 51 -4.91 -24.27 -10.60
N GLY A 52 -6.06 -23.59 -10.53
CA GLY A 52 -6.82 -23.16 -11.72
C GLY A 52 -7.84 -24.18 -12.24
N ILE A 53 -7.90 -25.38 -11.66
CA ILE A 53 -8.94 -26.37 -11.91
C ILE A 53 -10.24 -25.88 -11.25
N SER A 54 -11.31 -25.77 -12.05
CA SER A 54 -12.65 -25.38 -11.56
C SER A 54 -13.35 -26.56 -10.89
N LYS A 55 -14.13 -26.28 -9.83
CA LYS A 55 -14.98 -27.27 -9.15
C LYS A 55 -16.12 -27.78 -10.04
N ASP A 56 -16.65 -26.91 -10.90
CA ASP A 56 -17.76 -27.22 -11.79
C ASP A 56 -17.23 -27.64 -13.17
N SER A 57 -17.86 -28.64 -13.77
CA SER A 57 -17.58 -29.06 -15.15
C SER A 57 -17.91 -27.96 -16.17
N ARG A 58 -17.46 -28.14 -17.42
CA ARG A 58 -17.74 -27.21 -18.53
C ARG A 58 -19.24 -27.06 -18.79
N SER A 59 -20.00 -28.16 -18.77
CA SER A 59 -21.47 -28.15 -18.94
C SER A 59 -22.19 -27.48 -17.77
N ALA A 60 -21.84 -27.82 -16.52
CA ALA A 60 -22.42 -27.17 -15.34
C ALA A 60 -22.16 -25.65 -15.34
N SER A 61 -20.96 -25.23 -15.72
CA SER A 61 -20.62 -23.80 -15.88
C SER A 61 -21.36 -23.12 -17.03
N TYR A 62 -21.62 -23.83 -18.14
CA TYR A 62 -22.40 -23.33 -19.27
C TYR A 62 -23.85 -23.02 -18.90
N HIS A 63 -24.49 -23.92 -18.14
CA HIS A 63 -25.84 -23.71 -17.61
C HIS A 63 -25.87 -22.59 -16.57
N ARG A 64 -24.99 -22.64 -15.54
CA ARG A 64 -24.94 -21.63 -14.47
C ARG A 64 -24.70 -20.20 -14.98
N ARG A 65 -23.88 -20.02 -16.02
CA ARG A 65 -23.60 -18.69 -16.59
C ARG A 65 -24.71 -18.17 -17.51
N GLY A 66 -25.79 -18.92 -17.74
CA GLY A 66 -26.86 -18.54 -18.67
C GLY A 66 -26.42 -18.47 -20.14
N LEU A 67 -25.23 -19.00 -20.47
CA LEU A 67 -24.67 -18.96 -21.83
C LEU A 67 -25.55 -19.72 -22.84
N TRP A 68 -26.27 -20.74 -22.38
CA TRP A 68 -27.29 -21.44 -23.16
C TRP A 68 -28.46 -20.53 -23.57
N ALA A 69 -28.95 -19.67 -22.67
CA ALA A 69 -30.04 -18.75 -22.95
C ALA A 69 -29.60 -17.63 -23.90
N ILE A 70 -28.37 -17.13 -23.75
CA ILE A 70 -27.77 -16.17 -24.69
C ILE A 70 -27.62 -16.83 -26.08
N LYS A 71 -27.02 -18.02 -26.15
CA LYS A 71 -26.85 -18.76 -27.41
C LYS A 71 -28.19 -19.06 -28.09
N LYS A 72 -29.24 -19.39 -27.32
CA LYS A 72 -30.60 -19.59 -27.85
C LYS A 72 -31.20 -18.29 -28.40
N LYS A 73 -31.03 -17.15 -27.71
CA LYS A 73 -31.51 -15.84 -28.18
C LYS A 73 -30.81 -15.35 -29.46
N HIS A 74 -29.57 -15.74 -29.69
CA HIS A 74 -28.78 -15.37 -30.87
C HIS A 74 -28.67 -16.50 -31.91
N GLY A 75 -29.78 -17.24 -32.14
CA GLY A 75 -29.89 -18.20 -33.25
C GLY A 75 -28.85 -19.33 -33.23
N GLY A 76 -28.44 -19.78 -32.04
CA GLY A 76 -27.42 -20.82 -31.88
C GLY A 76 -25.97 -20.31 -31.92
N LYS A 77 -25.73 -19.01 -32.10
CA LYS A 77 -24.39 -18.39 -32.09
C LYS A 77 -24.20 -17.53 -30.84
N PHE A 78 -22.96 -17.17 -30.50
CA PHE A 78 -22.69 -16.15 -29.50
C PHE A 78 -22.56 -14.78 -30.18
N PRO A 79 -22.89 -13.66 -29.48
CA PRO A 79 -22.67 -12.32 -30.03
C PRO A 79 -21.20 -12.08 -30.37
N THR A 80 -20.93 -11.72 -31.62
CA THR A 80 -19.65 -11.17 -32.06
C THR A 80 -19.75 -9.66 -32.16
N HIS A 81 -18.79 -8.95 -31.57
CA HIS A 81 -18.60 -7.53 -31.87
C HIS A 81 -17.79 -7.40 -33.16
N GLU A 82 -18.29 -6.63 -34.12
CA GLU A 82 -17.51 -6.23 -35.28
C GLU A 82 -16.28 -5.44 -34.83
N LYS A 83 -15.14 -5.66 -35.50
CA LYS A 83 -13.93 -4.90 -35.22
C LYS A 83 -14.19 -3.45 -35.63
N THR A 84 -14.27 -2.55 -34.66
CA THR A 84 -14.29 -1.11 -34.92
C THR A 84 -13.07 -0.73 -35.74
N VAL A 85 -13.32 -0.25 -36.97
CA VAL A 85 -12.28 0.26 -37.86
C VAL A 85 -11.60 1.41 -37.13
N LYS A 86 -10.31 1.26 -36.81
CA LYS A 86 -9.57 2.30 -36.11
C LYS A 86 -9.52 3.55 -37.01
N LYS A 87 -10.13 4.64 -36.53
CA LYS A 87 -9.99 5.97 -37.11
C LYS A 87 -8.50 6.26 -37.30
N ALA A 88 -8.09 6.63 -38.51
CA ALA A 88 -6.68 6.82 -38.85
C ALA A 88 -6.04 7.84 -37.90
N GLU A 89 -4.96 7.43 -37.20
CA GLU A 89 -4.13 8.35 -36.42
C GLU A 89 -3.37 9.28 -37.39
N ALA A 90 -3.20 10.54 -37.00
CA ALA A 90 -2.45 11.51 -37.77
C ALA A 90 -1.00 11.03 -38.01
N ALA A 91 -0.49 11.24 -39.21
CA ALA A 91 0.83 10.74 -39.62
C ALA A 91 1.94 11.25 -38.70
N LYS A 92 2.64 10.31 -38.03
CA LYS A 92 3.86 10.62 -37.28
C LYS A 92 4.98 10.93 -38.28
N LYS A 93 5.64 12.07 -38.10
CA LYS A 93 6.86 12.39 -38.85
C LYS A 93 7.95 11.36 -38.54
N GLU A 94 8.62 10.88 -39.58
CA GLU A 94 9.71 9.92 -39.45
C GLU A 94 10.96 10.54 -38.80
N PRO A 95 11.78 9.73 -38.10
CA PRO A 95 13.05 10.21 -37.56
C PRO A 95 14.02 10.55 -38.69
N ARG A 96 14.76 11.65 -38.55
CA ARG A 96 15.77 12.10 -39.55
C ARG A 96 17.02 11.21 -39.62
N PHE A 97 17.24 10.38 -38.59
CA PHE A 97 18.42 9.53 -38.46
C PHE A 97 18.00 8.08 -38.25
N TYR A 98 18.61 7.18 -39.03
CA TYR A 98 18.44 5.74 -38.94
C TYR A 98 19.78 5.12 -38.52
N PRO A 99 19.82 4.21 -37.52
CA PRO A 99 21.04 3.47 -37.18
C PRO A 99 21.40 2.48 -38.30
N ALA A 100 22.68 2.13 -38.42
CA ALA A 100 23.15 1.16 -39.41
C ALA A 100 22.71 -0.29 -39.10
N GLU A 101 22.40 -0.59 -37.83
CA GLU A 101 21.94 -1.90 -37.37
C GLU A 101 20.65 -1.80 -36.56
N ASP A 102 19.71 -2.72 -36.81
CA ASP A 102 18.42 -2.79 -36.13
C ASP A 102 18.47 -3.66 -34.88
N VAL A 103 18.12 -3.11 -33.72
CA VAL A 103 18.04 -3.87 -32.46
C VAL A 103 16.78 -4.73 -32.46
N LYS A 104 16.96 -6.06 -32.54
CA LYS A 104 15.87 -7.04 -32.51
C LYS A 104 14.97 -6.88 -31.28
N LYS A 105 13.66 -6.74 -31.51
CA LYS A 105 12.66 -6.60 -30.44
C LYS A 105 12.67 -7.83 -29.51
N PRO A 106 12.69 -7.65 -28.18
CA PRO A 106 12.69 -8.77 -27.24
C PRO A 106 11.38 -9.55 -27.30
N LEU A 107 11.45 -10.85 -27.05
CA LEU A 107 10.28 -11.73 -27.02
C LEU A 107 9.34 -11.37 -25.86
N ALA A 108 8.04 -11.50 -26.08
CA ALA A 108 7.02 -11.21 -25.07
C ALA A 108 7.08 -12.21 -23.90
N SER A 109 7.65 -11.80 -22.76
CA SER A 109 7.69 -12.64 -21.57
C SER A 109 6.32 -12.74 -20.88
N ARG A 110 5.95 -13.93 -20.40
CA ARG A 110 4.73 -14.16 -19.60
C ARG A 110 4.97 -14.04 -18.09
N ILE A 111 6.16 -13.58 -17.67
CA ILE A 111 6.57 -13.55 -16.26
C ILE A 111 5.96 -12.33 -15.56
N ILE A 112 4.92 -12.58 -14.77
CA ILE A 112 4.31 -11.57 -13.91
C ILE A 112 5.04 -11.54 -12.56
N LYS A 113 5.73 -10.43 -12.26
CA LYS A 113 6.35 -10.20 -10.95
C LYS A 113 5.24 -10.01 -9.90
N LYS A 114 5.07 -11.00 -9.03
CA LYS A 114 4.11 -10.97 -7.92
C LYS A 114 4.80 -10.53 -6.63
N GLN A 115 4.01 -10.02 -5.67
CA GLN A 115 4.47 -9.80 -4.30
C GLN A 115 4.99 -11.11 -3.70
N THR A 116 6.03 -11.03 -2.87
CA THR A 116 6.60 -12.20 -2.18
C THR A 116 5.60 -12.79 -1.19
N LYS A 117 5.61 -14.11 -1.02
CA LYS A 117 4.76 -14.79 -0.02
C LYS A 117 5.45 -14.80 1.35
N LEU A 118 4.77 -14.32 2.38
CA LEU A 118 5.25 -14.45 3.77
C LEU A 118 5.40 -15.92 4.18
N ARG A 119 6.46 -16.20 4.95
CA ARG A 119 6.61 -17.46 5.71
C ARG A 119 5.55 -17.49 6.80
N ALA A 120 4.99 -18.66 7.08
CA ALA A 120 3.98 -18.85 8.14
C ALA A 120 4.49 -18.45 9.54
N SER A 121 5.80 -18.55 9.78
CA SER A 121 6.44 -18.13 11.02
C SER A 121 6.51 -16.61 11.22
N ILE A 122 6.18 -15.79 10.21
CA ILE A 122 6.25 -14.32 10.27
C ILE A 122 4.83 -13.78 10.35
N THR A 123 4.30 -13.70 11.57
CA THR A 123 3.03 -13.03 11.87
C THR A 123 3.30 -11.62 12.41
N PRO A 124 2.41 -10.63 12.22
CA PRO A 124 2.53 -9.31 12.85
C PRO A 124 2.88 -9.44 14.34
N GLY A 125 3.85 -8.65 14.80
CA GLY A 125 4.37 -8.69 16.17
C GLY A 125 5.43 -9.75 16.46
N THR A 126 5.74 -10.66 15.53
CA THR A 126 6.85 -11.61 15.71
C THR A 126 8.19 -10.89 15.85
N VAL A 127 9.02 -11.31 16.80
CA VAL A 127 10.39 -10.78 16.92
C VAL A 127 11.30 -11.46 15.88
N LEU A 128 12.07 -10.64 15.19
CA LEU A 128 12.92 -10.98 14.06
C LEU A 128 14.38 -10.68 14.39
N ILE A 129 15.28 -11.62 14.11
CA ILE A 129 16.73 -11.41 14.17
C ILE A 129 17.22 -11.01 12.78
N LEU A 130 17.83 -9.83 12.67
CA LEU A 130 18.42 -9.36 11.41
C LEU A 130 19.77 -10.03 11.16
N LEU A 131 19.96 -10.61 9.98
CA LEU A 131 21.25 -11.25 9.61
C LEU A 131 22.19 -10.32 8.86
N ALA A 132 21.64 -9.38 8.06
CA ALA A 132 22.42 -8.57 7.12
C ALA A 132 22.36 -7.05 7.39
N GLY A 133 23.41 -6.35 6.93
CA GLY A 133 23.54 -4.89 7.01
C GLY A 133 23.99 -4.37 8.38
N ARG A 134 23.94 -3.05 8.57
CA ARG A 134 24.44 -2.35 9.78
C ARG A 134 23.83 -2.87 11.09
N PHE A 135 22.57 -3.30 11.06
CA PHE A 135 21.84 -3.80 12.24
C PHE A 135 21.90 -5.34 12.39
N LYS A 136 22.86 -6.03 11.75
CA LYS A 136 23.08 -7.47 11.93
C LYS A 136 23.15 -7.86 13.42
N GLY A 137 22.53 -8.97 13.79
CA GLY A 137 22.40 -9.47 15.17
C GLY A 137 21.37 -8.74 16.03
N LYS A 138 20.79 -7.60 15.62
CA LYS A 138 19.72 -6.95 16.42
C LYS A 138 18.41 -7.73 16.30
N ARG A 139 17.68 -7.81 17.43
CA ARG A 139 16.30 -8.30 17.51
C ARG A 139 15.34 -7.13 17.27
N VAL A 140 14.28 -7.33 16.51
CA VAL A 140 13.48 -6.25 15.90
C VAL A 140 12.03 -6.74 15.71
N VAL A 141 11.01 -5.91 15.94
CA VAL A 141 9.59 -6.33 15.87
C VAL A 141 9.03 -6.19 14.46
N PHE A 142 8.44 -7.25 13.91
CA PHE A 142 7.73 -7.20 12.63
C PHE A 142 6.40 -6.45 12.75
N LEU A 143 6.14 -5.54 11.82
CA LEU A 143 4.89 -4.76 11.79
C LEU A 143 3.94 -5.26 10.69
N LYS A 144 4.35 -5.10 9.43
CA LYS A 144 3.55 -5.50 8.26
C LYS A 144 4.44 -5.81 7.05
N GLN A 145 3.90 -6.50 6.07
CA GLN A 145 4.49 -6.58 4.75
C GLN A 145 4.11 -5.35 3.92
N LEU A 146 5.06 -4.81 3.16
CA LEU A 146 4.82 -3.74 2.20
C LEU A 146 4.42 -4.29 0.82
N THR A 147 3.94 -3.42 -0.06
CA THR A 147 3.47 -3.80 -1.41
C THR A 147 4.61 -4.31 -2.29
N SER A 148 5.84 -3.85 -2.06
CA SER A 148 7.07 -4.44 -2.64
C SER A 148 7.35 -5.89 -2.22
N GLY A 149 6.67 -6.38 -1.18
CA GLY A 149 6.93 -7.67 -0.55
C GLY A 149 8.00 -7.64 0.55
N LEU A 150 8.66 -6.51 0.77
CA LEU A 150 9.60 -6.32 1.88
C LEU A 150 8.86 -6.25 3.23
N LEU A 151 9.56 -6.64 4.30
CA LEU A 151 9.07 -6.53 5.67
C LEU A 151 9.30 -5.11 6.18
N LEU A 152 8.28 -4.48 6.77
CA LEU A 152 8.43 -3.31 7.61
C LEU A 152 8.67 -3.76 9.05
N VAL A 153 9.79 -3.31 9.62
CA VAL A 153 10.29 -3.75 10.92
C VAL A 153 10.71 -2.53 11.74
N THR A 154 10.47 -2.53 13.05
CA THR A 154 10.95 -1.49 13.99
C THR A 154 11.57 -2.15 15.22
N GLY A 155 12.74 -1.71 15.65
CA GLY A 155 13.36 -2.18 16.89
C GLY A 155 13.38 -0.99 17.82
N PRO A 156 12.34 -0.82 18.67
CA PRO A 156 11.93 0.45 19.27
C PRO A 156 13.12 1.33 19.58
N PHE A 157 13.16 2.52 18.99
CA PHE A 157 14.43 3.20 18.72
C PHE A 157 15.20 3.50 20.01
N LYS A 158 14.47 3.82 21.09
CA LYS A 158 14.97 4.02 22.46
C LYS A 158 15.67 2.79 23.08
N VAL A 159 15.33 1.58 22.65
CA VAL A 159 15.86 0.31 23.19
C VAL A 159 17.01 -0.21 22.32
N ASN A 160 16.85 -0.19 20.99
CA ASN A 160 17.74 -0.94 20.09
C ASN A 160 18.56 -0.08 19.13
N GLY A 161 18.16 1.19 18.91
CA GLY A 161 18.69 2.06 17.87
C GLY A 161 18.33 1.65 16.43
N VAL A 162 17.31 0.80 16.24
CA VAL A 162 16.88 0.32 14.92
C VAL A 162 15.60 1.04 14.49
N PRO A 163 15.67 2.06 13.61
CA PRO A 163 14.47 2.77 13.17
C PRO A 163 13.58 1.88 12.30
N LEU A 164 12.37 2.36 12.02
CA LEU A 164 11.48 1.86 10.98
C LEU A 164 12.27 1.61 9.69
N ARG A 165 12.35 0.36 9.26
CA ARG A 165 13.21 -0.04 8.15
C ARG A 165 12.60 -1.17 7.35
N ARG A 166 12.85 -1.12 6.03
CA ARG A 166 12.53 -2.22 5.10
C ARG A 166 13.61 -3.29 5.15
N VAL A 167 13.19 -4.54 5.25
CA VAL A 167 14.08 -5.71 5.31
C VAL A 167 13.56 -6.80 4.38
N ASN A 168 14.46 -7.46 3.65
CA ASN A 168 14.09 -8.65 2.88
C ASN A 168 13.97 -9.87 3.82
N GLN A 169 12.83 -10.56 3.74
CA GLN A 169 12.47 -11.77 4.46
C GLN A 169 13.52 -12.89 4.44
N ALA A 170 14.38 -12.93 3.42
CA ALA A 170 15.47 -13.90 3.34
C ALA A 170 16.60 -13.66 4.36
N TYR A 171 16.84 -12.41 4.78
CA TYR A 171 17.92 -12.04 5.71
C TYR A 171 17.45 -11.95 7.17
N VAL A 172 16.47 -12.79 7.53
CA VAL A 172 15.77 -12.74 8.80
C VAL A 172 15.48 -14.14 9.35
N ILE A 173 15.85 -14.35 10.61
CA ILE A 173 15.32 -15.45 11.42
C ILE A 173 14.08 -14.93 12.14
N ALA A 174 12.96 -15.63 12.01
CA ALA A 174 11.76 -15.39 12.80
C ALA A 174 11.84 -16.22 14.06
N THR A 175 11.61 -15.60 15.22
CA THR A 175 11.57 -16.32 16.50
C THR A 175 10.14 -16.69 16.87
N SER A 176 9.99 -17.60 17.81
CA SER A 176 8.74 -18.00 18.45
C SER A 176 8.03 -16.84 19.18
N THR A 177 8.81 -15.92 19.76
CA THR A 177 8.33 -14.78 20.55
C THR A 177 7.53 -13.74 19.75
N LYS A 178 6.43 -13.26 20.34
CA LYS A 178 5.48 -12.32 19.72
C LYS A 178 5.09 -11.21 20.69
N VAL A 179 4.86 -10.02 20.15
CA VAL A 179 4.40 -8.82 20.86
C VAL A 179 3.05 -8.41 20.25
N ASP A 180 2.10 -7.92 21.05
CA ASP A 180 0.87 -7.34 20.50
C ASP A 180 1.19 -6.00 19.79
N VAL A 181 0.93 -5.96 18.48
CA VAL A 181 1.13 -4.78 17.63
C VAL A 181 -0.19 -4.13 17.19
N SER A 182 -1.32 -4.61 17.69
CA SER A 182 -2.67 -4.21 17.21
C SER A 182 -2.97 -2.72 17.38
N LYS A 183 -2.24 -2.04 18.27
CA LYS A 183 -2.40 -0.61 18.57
C LYS A 183 -1.54 0.34 17.73
N ALA A 184 -0.58 -0.19 16.94
CA ALA A 184 0.30 0.65 16.13
C ALA A 184 -0.36 1.00 14.78
N ASP A 185 -0.62 2.29 14.51
CA ASP A 185 -1.06 2.73 13.17
C ASP A 185 0.11 2.68 12.19
N VAL A 186 0.24 1.55 11.52
CA VAL A 186 1.23 1.34 10.44
C VAL A 186 0.62 1.51 9.06
N GLY A 187 -0.66 1.88 8.94
CA GLY A 187 -1.39 1.87 7.66
C GLY A 187 -0.75 2.79 6.62
N LYS A 188 -0.45 4.02 7.03
CA LYS A 188 0.03 5.13 6.20
C LYS A 188 1.45 4.97 5.66
N ILE A 189 2.28 4.09 6.26
CA ILE A 189 3.68 3.92 5.88
C ILE A 189 3.78 3.03 4.64
N ALA A 190 4.12 3.61 3.48
CA ALA A 190 4.28 2.92 2.20
C ALA A 190 5.76 2.72 1.80
N ASP A 191 6.01 2.06 0.66
CA ASP A 191 7.37 1.82 0.15
C ASP A 191 8.10 3.12 -0.26
N ASP A 192 7.39 4.13 -0.74
CA ASP A 192 7.96 5.40 -1.20
C ASP A 192 8.57 6.23 -0.08
N PHE A 193 8.03 6.12 1.14
CA PHE A 193 8.57 6.75 2.37
C PHE A 193 10.04 6.35 2.65
N PHE A 194 10.45 5.18 2.16
CA PHE A 194 11.80 4.63 2.33
C PHE A 194 12.65 4.70 1.04
N LYS A 195 12.22 5.49 0.05
CA LYS A 195 12.99 5.72 -1.18
C LYS A 195 14.12 6.70 -0.85
N LYS A 196 15.37 6.32 -1.16
CA LYS A 196 16.50 7.25 -1.09
C LYS A 196 16.34 8.34 -2.14
N ALA A 197 16.72 9.57 -1.80
CA ALA A 197 16.86 10.63 -2.79
C ALA A 197 18.00 10.24 -3.76
N LYS A 198 17.80 10.46 -5.06
CA LYS A 198 18.89 10.36 -6.02
C LYS A 198 19.55 11.73 -6.10
N LYS A 199 20.77 11.89 -5.57
CA LYS A 199 21.60 13.05 -5.93
C LYS A 199 21.84 12.98 -7.44
N ALA A 200 21.55 14.06 -8.16
CA ALA A 200 21.78 14.13 -9.59
C ALA A 200 23.26 14.41 -9.84
N ALA A 201 24.01 13.42 -10.31
CA ALA A 201 25.42 13.59 -10.65
C ALA A 201 25.56 14.64 -11.77
N LYS A 202 26.24 15.74 -11.47
CA LYS A 202 26.70 16.68 -12.51
C LYS A 202 27.95 16.06 -13.12
N LYS A 203 27.94 15.80 -14.43
CA LYS A 203 29.11 15.24 -15.10
C LYS A 203 30.14 16.34 -15.33
N GLY A 204 31.09 16.47 -14.41
CA GLY A 204 32.27 17.33 -14.52
C GLY A 204 33.48 16.65 -13.87
N GLU A 205 34.65 16.80 -14.50
CA GLU A 205 35.89 16.13 -14.11
C GLU A 205 36.39 16.56 -12.71
N SER A 206 36.01 17.75 -12.26
CA SER A 206 36.37 18.34 -10.97
C SER A 206 35.70 17.72 -9.74
N GLU A 207 34.63 16.93 -9.90
CA GLU A 207 33.86 16.37 -8.76
C GLU A 207 34.40 15.00 -8.30
N PHE A 208 35.30 14.37 -9.07
CA PHE A 208 35.89 13.04 -8.80
C PHE A 208 36.69 12.97 -7.49
N PHE A 209 37.28 14.08 -7.04
CA PHE A 209 38.03 14.17 -5.78
C PHE A 209 37.16 14.57 -4.57
N THR A 210 35.83 14.67 -4.72
CA THR A 210 34.91 15.09 -3.65
C THR A 210 34.05 13.95 -3.06
N GLU A 211 34.44 12.69 -3.26
CA GLU A 211 33.60 11.53 -2.85
C GLU A 211 33.52 11.25 -1.33
N ASP A 212 34.45 11.74 -0.48
CA ASP A 212 34.51 11.34 0.94
C ASP A 212 33.89 12.32 1.96
N LYS A 213 33.23 13.39 1.50
CA LYS A 213 32.25 14.12 2.33
C LYS A 213 30.84 13.75 1.89
N GLU A 214 30.45 12.51 2.19
CA GLU A 214 29.04 12.17 2.36
C GLU A 214 28.43 13.12 3.40
N GLU A 215 27.78 14.20 2.93
CA GLU A 215 26.81 14.94 3.72
C GLU A 215 25.83 13.91 4.30
N LYS A 216 25.91 13.72 5.62
CA LYS A 216 25.04 12.81 6.35
C LYS A 216 23.61 13.20 6.01
N GLU A 217 22.85 12.33 5.33
CA GLU A 217 21.45 12.59 4.99
C GLU A 217 20.70 12.96 6.29
N GLU A 218 20.40 14.25 6.48
CA GLU A 218 19.69 14.71 7.65
C GLU A 218 18.31 14.03 7.70
N VAL A 219 17.99 13.43 8.84
CA VAL A 219 16.78 12.62 8.96
C VAL A 219 15.58 13.55 8.97
N SER A 220 14.77 13.50 7.91
CA SER A 220 13.57 14.33 7.81
C SER A 220 12.67 14.18 9.05
N GLN A 221 12.14 15.31 9.53
CA GLN A 221 11.33 15.38 10.75
C GLN A 221 10.13 14.41 10.70
N GLU A 222 9.52 14.23 9.52
CA GLU A 222 8.48 13.23 9.25
C GLU A 222 8.87 11.80 9.66
N LYS A 223 10.13 11.38 9.45
CA LYS A 223 10.63 10.05 9.83
C LYS A 223 10.78 9.92 11.34
N ILE A 224 11.21 11.00 12.00
CA ILE A 224 11.35 11.07 13.45
C ILE A 224 9.96 10.98 14.11
N ASP A 225 8.97 11.71 13.60
CA ASP A 225 7.62 11.73 14.18
C ASP A 225 6.81 10.48 13.85
N ALA A 226 7.03 9.86 12.69
CA ALA A 226 6.51 8.52 12.40
C ALA A 226 7.11 7.46 13.34
N GLN A 227 8.40 7.55 13.65
CA GLN A 227 9.06 6.65 14.62
C GLN A 227 8.46 6.81 16.02
N LYS A 228 8.36 8.05 16.54
CA LYS A 228 7.79 8.33 17.86
C LYS A 228 6.40 7.72 18.03
N LYS A 229 5.49 7.98 17.09
CA LYS A 229 4.10 7.48 17.10
C LYS A 229 4.01 5.95 17.12
N VAL A 230 4.90 5.26 16.39
CA VAL A 230 4.96 3.80 16.40
C VAL A 230 5.55 3.27 17.71
N ASP A 231 6.63 3.87 18.20
CA ASP A 231 7.29 3.42 19.43
C ASP A 231 6.42 3.69 20.68
N GLU A 232 5.66 4.79 20.73
CA GLU A 232 4.68 5.10 21.77
C GLU A 232 3.60 4.02 21.91
N ALA A 233 3.18 3.41 20.80
CA ALA A 233 2.23 2.31 20.81
C ALA A 233 2.85 0.96 21.25
N LEU A 234 4.15 0.77 21.00
CA LEU A 234 4.85 -0.52 21.22
C LEU A 234 5.54 -0.64 22.57
N LEU A 235 6.11 0.45 23.11
CA LEU A 235 6.82 0.41 24.40
C LEU A 235 5.95 -0.12 25.55
N PRO A 236 4.67 0.29 25.71
CA PRO A 236 3.80 -0.25 26.76
C PRO A 236 3.38 -1.72 26.54
N ALA A 237 3.51 -2.24 25.32
CA ALA A 237 3.28 -3.66 25.03
C ALA A 237 4.53 -4.50 25.38
N ILE A 238 5.72 -3.93 25.19
CA ILE A 238 7.00 -4.57 25.49
C ILE A 238 7.26 -4.62 27.00
N GLU A 239 6.98 -3.54 27.72
CA GLU A 239 7.24 -3.44 29.17
C GLU A 239 6.30 -4.30 30.02
N LYS A 240 5.19 -4.79 29.44
CA LYS A 240 4.30 -5.80 30.07
C LYS A 240 4.89 -7.21 30.07
N VAL A 241 5.85 -7.50 29.19
CA VAL A 241 6.48 -8.82 29.11
C VAL A 241 7.81 -8.73 29.84
N ALA A 242 7.95 -9.51 30.92
CA ALA A 242 9.17 -9.57 31.72
C ALA A 242 10.41 -9.80 30.82
N ASP A 243 11.48 -9.07 31.11
CA ASP A 243 12.78 -9.08 30.43
C ASP A 243 12.81 -8.84 28.91
N LEU A 244 11.66 -8.64 28.25
CA LEU A 244 11.60 -8.48 26.78
C LEU A 244 12.37 -7.23 26.30
N LYS A 245 12.41 -6.18 27.12
CA LYS A 245 13.21 -4.97 26.87
C LYS A 245 14.72 -5.26 26.85
N SER A 246 15.20 -6.14 27.74
CA SER A 246 16.58 -6.63 27.79
C SER A 246 16.86 -7.60 26.63
N TYR A 247 15.93 -8.52 26.36
CA TYR A 247 16.01 -9.43 25.21
C TYR A 247 16.15 -8.67 23.89
N LEU A 248 15.37 -7.60 23.69
CA LEU A 248 15.43 -6.78 22.49
C LEU A 248 16.76 -6.00 22.37
N SER A 249 17.26 -5.39 23.45
CA SER A 249 18.49 -4.57 23.41
C SER A 249 19.72 -5.41 23.08
N ALA A 250 19.78 -6.62 23.62
CA ALA A 250 20.84 -7.60 23.43
C ALA A 250 20.95 -8.07 21.96
N ARG A 251 22.20 -8.30 21.53
CA ARG A 251 22.54 -8.75 20.18
C ARG A 251 22.58 -10.28 20.14
N PHE A 252 22.00 -10.88 19.11
CA PHE A 252 22.21 -12.29 18.77
C PHE A 252 23.60 -12.50 18.17
N SER A 253 24.30 -13.49 18.71
CA SER A 253 25.57 -14.04 18.25
C SER A 253 25.62 -15.52 18.59
N LEU A 254 26.35 -16.30 17.80
CA LEU A 254 26.67 -17.68 18.13
C LEU A 254 27.97 -17.69 18.95
N THR A 255 27.97 -18.40 20.07
CA THR A 255 29.18 -18.69 20.86
C THR A 255 29.78 -20.04 20.44
N SER A 256 31.02 -20.31 20.85
CA SER A 256 31.64 -21.62 20.62
C SER A 256 30.74 -22.74 21.19
N GLY A 257 30.68 -23.87 20.48
CA GLY A 257 29.83 -25.02 20.82
C GLY A 257 28.35 -24.93 20.40
N VAL A 258 27.80 -23.74 20.14
CA VAL A 258 26.37 -23.58 19.82
C VAL A 258 26.11 -23.76 18.32
N LYS A 259 25.47 -24.87 17.94
CA LYS A 259 25.16 -25.19 16.53
C LYS A 259 23.78 -24.65 16.10
N PRO A 260 23.65 -23.89 15.00
CA PRO A 260 22.37 -23.31 14.58
C PRO A 260 21.24 -24.28 14.25
N HIS A 261 21.54 -25.55 13.96
CA HIS A 261 20.54 -26.58 13.70
C HIS A 261 19.99 -27.25 14.97
N GLU A 262 20.66 -27.06 16.12
CA GLU A 262 20.20 -27.49 17.45
C GLU A 262 19.38 -26.38 18.14
N LEU A 263 19.46 -25.14 17.64
CA LEU A 263 18.73 -23.99 18.17
C LEU A 263 17.27 -23.96 17.71
N VAL A 264 16.36 -23.83 18.68
CA VAL A 264 14.97 -23.42 18.44
C VAL A 264 14.89 -21.89 18.54
N PHE A 265 14.27 -21.26 17.55
CA PHE A 265 14.10 -19.81 17.44
C PHE A 265 12.64 -19.41 17.73
#